data_AF-A0A4P5XJG8-F1
#
_entry.id   AF-A0A4P5XJG8-F1
#
_cell.length_a   1.000
_cell.length_b   1.000
_cell.length_c   1.000
_cell.angle_alpha   90.00
_cell.angle_beta   90.00
_cell.angle_gamma   90.00
#
_symmetry.space_group_name_H-M   'P 1'
#
loop_
_entity.id
_entity.type
_entity.pdbx_description
1 polymer ?
#
loop_
_entity_poly.entity_id
_entity_poly.type
_entity_poly.pdbx_seq_one_letter_code
_entity_poly.pdbx_strand_id
1 'polypeptide(L)'
;MGMRTIICTLILFAGSAVAQSDLLGKERVEREMAQKQAAAAAMADAGSPLSDAEKAQAEAIASKAIAYLRAQQDKEKGGWRINPQGPTFPAISALAMWGMLMQPGIGADDETIAAGTKFLLGMQQVDGGIYDKALPSYNTAISLSALARLPKTAEISASMKRAQDFLRGLQYGEGAIEYDGLAESAKKVDREHAYYGGLGYGNRGRPDMSNLSFAIEAMAASGVPSDDPFFERAMVFLQRCQMQEKIGDKGVNDMAYADGSTQGGFVYATAVNKDTIGQGQSFAGEVAESLSGPPGLVASVVLKQKGADGKPVTVKREEIEKRVREAIASSEEKAFHATEFMVVMGPTGDGVSVNSFEIRAGTTDGTQLRIAIAKAFSSELEGVGDIKLTPAAAWKGVSRLRAYGSMTYSGFKSYLYAGLKVDDPRVLAAKRWMMDHYTLAENPGMGTDGFYYYVLIFGRANHAGGEAIVPVRGSDGEVKPRNWQRDLINRLAELQAEDGSFKAVDDRWMENDPVLVTSYSLIALQHAVRK
;
A
#
# COMPACT_ATOMS: atom_id res chain seq x y z
N MET A 1 73.59 43.20 -27.24
CA MET A 1 73.24 41.76 -27.35
C MET A 1 72.59 41.37 -26.04
N GLY A 2 71.25 41.29 -25.95
CA GLY A 2 70.58 40.99 -24.67
C GLY A 2 69.16 41.52 -24.44
N MET A 3 68.31 41.62 -25.48
CA MET A 3 66.90 42.01 -25.29
C MET A 3 65.92 41.34 -26.27
N ARG A 4 66.29 40.15 -26.79
CA ARG A 4 65.43 39.34 -27.68
C ARG A 4 65.02 37.99 -27.10
N THR A 5 65.47 37.62 -25.89
CA THR A 5 65.21 36.28 -25.32
C THR A 5 64.08 36.24 -24.28
N ILE A 6 63.59 37.38 -23.77
CA ILE A 6 62.58 37.40 -22.69
C ILE A 6 61.13 37.48 -23.22
N ILE A 7 60.91 37.98 -24.44
CA ILE A 7 59.55 38.09 -25.02
C ILE A 7 59.03 36.74 -25.55
N CYS A 8 59.90 35.80 -25.95
CA CYS A 8 59.47 34.47 -26.37
C CYS A 8 58.97 33.59 -25.21
N THR A 9 59.48 33.75 -23.99
CA THR A 9 59.10 32.87 -22.86
C THR A 9 57.76 33.23 -22.23
N LEU A 10 57.36 34.51 -22.25
CA LEU A 10 56.08 34.98 -21.70
C LEU A 10 54.87 34.68 -22.61
N ILE A 11 55.06 34.63 -23.93
CA ILE A 11 54.00 34.28 -24.89
C ILE A 11 53.71 32.76 -24.85
N LEU A 12 54.71 31.93 -24.55
CA LEU A 12 54.54 30.47 -24.39
C LEU A 12 53.75 30.08 -23.13
N PHE A 13 53.86 30.83 -22.02
CA PHE A 13 53.10 30.56 -20.78
C PHE A 13 51.65 31.06 -20.83
N ALA A 14 51.37 32.19 -21.51
CA ALA A 14 50.00 32.68 -21.66
C ALA A 14 49.19 31.82 -22.66
N GLY A 15 49.81 31.35 -23.75
CA GLY A 15 49.16 30.44 -24.71
C GLY A 15 48.83 29.06 -24.13
N SER A 16 49.65 28.56 -23.20
CA SER A 16 49.41 27.27 -22.53
C SER A 16 48.31 27.36 -21.47
N ALA A 17 48.22 28.44 -20.70
CA ALA A 17 47.13 28.64 -19.74
C ALA A 17 45.74 28.82 -20.40
N VAL A 18 45.68 29.56 -21.52
CA VAL A 18 44.43 29.73 -22.30
C VAL A 18 44.02 28.40 -22.96
N ALA A 19 44.96 27.70 -23.60
CA ALA A 19 44.68 26.38 -24.19
C ALA A 19 44.23 25.35 -23.14
N GLN A 20 44.80 25.39 -21.93
CA GLN A 20 44.43 24.48 -20.83
C GLN A 20 43.04 24.83 -20.24
N SER A 21 42.65 26.11 -20.21
CA SER A 21 41.30 26.54 -19.82
C SER A 21 40.22 26.15 -20.85
N ASP A 22 40.54 26.22 -22.16
CA ASP A 22 39.67 25.77 -23.25
C ASP A 22 39.52 24.24 -23.27
N LEU A 23 40.59 23.50 -22.95
CA LEU A 23 40.57 22.04 -22.80
C LEU A 23 39.68 21.62 -21.61
N LEU A 24 39.81 22.28 -20.45
CA LEU A 24 38.95 22.02 -19.28
C LEU A 24 37.49 22.37 -19.55
N GLY A 25 37.21 23.43 -20.33
CA GLY A 25 35.86 23.79 -20.77
C GLY A 25 35.25 22.75 -21.72
N LYS A 26 36.03 22.24 -22.67
CA LYS A 26 35.60 21.18 -23.59
C LYS A 26 35.32 19.86 -22.88
N GLU A 27 36.22 19.41 -21.99
CA GLU A 27 36.02 18.19 -21.21
C GLU A 27 34.76 18.27 -20.32
N ARG A 28 34.46 19.45 -19.75
CA ARG A 28 33.23 19.66 -18.98
C ARG A 28 31.99 19.56 -19.86
N VAL A 29 31.99 20.20 -21.03
CA VAL A 29 30.85 20.14 -21.98
C VAL A 29 30.66 18.72 -22.51
N GLU A 30 31.74 17.98 -22.80
CA GLU A 30 31.70 16.58 -23.24
C GLU A 30 31.15 15.66 -22.14
N ARG A 31 31.56 15.84 -20.87
CA ARG A 31 30.99 15.11 -19.74
C ARG A 31 29.51 15.43 -19.53
N GLU A 32 29.12 16.70 -19.61
CA GLU A 32 27.71 17.11 -19.50
C GLU A 32 26.86 16.55 -20.65
N MET A 33 27.39 16.51 -21.88
CA MET A 33 26.71 15.88 -23.03
C MET A 33 26.62 14.36 -22.88
N ALA A 34 27.69 13.69 -22.46
CA ALA A 34 27.70 12.25 -22.21
C ALA A 34 26.72 11.88 -21.08
N GLN A 35 26.64 12.68 -20.02
CA GLN A 35 25.68 12.51 -18.94
C GLN A 35 24.24 12.72 -19.43
N LYS A 36 23.99 13.72 -20.27
CA LYS A 36 22.66 13.94 -20.88
C LYS A 36 22.28 12.81 -21.85
N GLN A 37 23.22 12.31 -22.64
CA GLN A 37 23.00 11.18 -23.55
C GLN A 37 22.76 9.89 -22.77
N ALA A 38 23.51 9.64 -21.70
CA ALA A 38 23.29 8.50 -20.81
C ALA A 38 21.94 8.59 -20.08
N ALA A 39 21.55 9.78 -19.62
CA ALA A 39 20.23 10.01 -19.03
C ALA A 39 19.11 9.81 -20.04
N ALA A 40 19.26 10.31 -21.27
CA ALA A 40 18.29 10.11 -22.35
C ALA A 40 18.17 8.62 -22.75
N ALA A 41 19.30 7.91 -22.81
CA ALA A 41 19.32 6.46 -23.07
C ALA A 41 18.66 5.67 -21.93
N ALA A 42 18.94 6.02 -20.67
CA ALA A 42 18.30 5.40 -19.51
C ALA A 42 16.79 5.68 -19.44
N MET A 43 16.34 6.88 -19.85
CA MET A 43 14.91 7.21 -19.95
C MET A 43 14.23 6.48 -21.10
N ALA A 44 14.90 6.35 -22.26
CA ALA A 44 14.41 5.57 -23.39
C ALA A 44 14.30 4.08 -23.05
N ASP A 45 15.27 3.55 -22.30
CA ASP A 45 15.23 2.18 -21.81
C ASP A 45 14.14 2.00 -20.74
N ALA A 46 13.99 2.91 -19.77
CA ALA A 46 12.95 2.84 -18.74
C ALA A 46 11.50 2.82 -19.28
N GLY A 47 11.29 3.32 -20.50
CA GLY A 47 10.01 3.30 -21.22
C GLY A 47 9.83 2.15 -22.21
N SER A 48 10.76 1.20 -22.29
CA SER A 48 10.71 0.09 -23.24
C SER A 48 9.90 -1.11 -22.70
N PRO A 49 9.25 -1.91 -23.56
CA PRO A 49 8.65 -3.20 -23.16
C PRO A 49 9.69 -4.17 -22.58
N LEU A 50 9.23 -5.23 -21.89
CA LEU A 50 10.11 -6.28 -21.38
C LEU A 50 10.91 -6.94 -22.52
N SER A 51 12.23 -7.01 -22.34
CA SER A 51 13.15 -7.77 -23.17
C SER A 51 12.99 -9.27 -22.95
N ASP A 52 13.53 -10.09 -23.85
CA ASP A 52 13.47 -11.55 -23.70
C ASP A 52 14.29 -12.06 -22.51
N ALA A 53 15.37 -11.36 -22.15
CA ALA A 53 16.16 -11.66 -20.95
C ALA A 53 15.34 -11.44 -19.68
N GLU A 54 14.55 -10.37 -19.60
CA GLU A 54 13.70 -10.07 -18.45
C GLU A 54 12.54 -11.05 -18.33
N LYS A 55 11.95 -11.47 -19.45
CA LYS A 55 10.95 -12.56 -19.47
C LYS A 55 11.55 -13.87 -19.00
N ALA A 56 12.76 -14.21 -19.45
CA ALA A 56 13.47 -15.41 -19.01
C ALA A 56 13.82 -15.38 -17.52
N GLN A 57 14.20 -14.22 -16.99
CA GLN A 57 14.42 -14.01 -15.56
C GLN A 57 13.12 -14.23 -14.77
N ALA A 58 12.01 -13.65 -15.22
CA ALA A 58 10.72 -13.85 -14.58
C ALA A 58 10.29 -15.32 -14.59
N GLU A 59 10.47 -16.03 -15.71
CA GLU A 59 10.19 -17.46 -15.80
C GLU A 59 11.06 -18.29 -14.82
N ALA A 60 12.33 -17.93 -14.66
CA ALA A 60 13.21 -18.58 -13.69
C ALA A 60 12.77 -18.34 -12.24
N ILE A 61 12.33 -17.12 -11.90
CA ILE A 61 11.78 -16.80 -10.59
C ILE A 61 10.50 -17.61 -10.34
N ALA A 62 9.58 -17.62 -11.30
CA ALA A 62 8.31 -18.36 -11.21
C ALA A 62 8.55 -19.87 -11.02
N SER A 63 9.45 -20.46 -11.82
CA SER A 63 9.80 -21.89 -11.74
C SER A 63 10.29 -22.30 -10.35
N LYS A 64 11.18 -21.50 -9.75
CA LYS A 64 11.68 -21.75 -8.39
C LYS A 64 10.59 -21.60 -7.32
N ALA A 65 9.76 -20.56 -7.44
CA ALA A 65 8.64 -20.35 -6.51
C ALA A 65 7.61 -21.49 -6.57
N ILE A 66 7.29 -21.98 -7.77
CA ILE A 66 6.39 -23.12 -7.98
C ILE A 66 7.00 -24.40 -7.41
N ALA A 67 8.29 -24.65 -7.64
CA ALA A 67 8.98 -25.81 -7.06
C ALA A 67 8.95 -25.79 -5.53
N TYR A 68 9.21 -24.62 -4.93
CA TYR A 68 9.08 -24.42 -3.49
C TYR A 68 7.66 -24.72 -3.01
N LEU A 69 6.63 -24.11 -3.63
CA LEU A 69 5.24 -24.29 -3.23
C LEU A 69 4.81 -25.77 -3.33
N ARG A 70 5.20 -26.48 -4.39
CA ARG A 70 4.94 -27.93 -4.51
C ARG A 70 5.56 -28.73 -3.36
N ALA A 71 6.78 -28.39 -2.95
CA ALA A 71 7.43 -29.05 -1.82
C ALA A 71 6.75 -28.78 -0.47
N GLN A 72 6.01 -27.67 -0.34
CA GLN A 72 5.28 -27.29 0.87
C GLN A 72 3.84 -27.82 0.93
N GLN A 73 3.32 -28.44 -0.14
CA GLN A 73 1.96 -28.96 -0.14
C GLN A 73 1.84 -30.17 0.81
N ASP A 74 0.80 -30.17 1.64
CA ASP A 74 0.49 -31.31 2.50
C ASP A 74 0.07 -32.52 1.65
N LYS A 75 0.79 -33.64 1.76
CA LYS A 75 0.58 -34.83 0.93
C LYS A 75 -0.71 -35.58 1.24
N GLU A 76 -1.25 -35.44 2.45
CA GLU A 76 -2.46 -36.16 2.86
C GLU A 76 -3.72 -35.33 2.59
N LYS A 77 -3.64 -34.03 2.85
CA LYS A 77 -4.78 -33.11 2.78
C LYS A 77 -4.85 -32.36 1.45
N GLY A 78 -3.73 -32.17 0.76
CA GLY A 78 -3.63 -31.45 -0.52
C GLY A 78 -3.61 -29.93 -0.40
N GLY A 79 -3.70 -29.36 0.80
CA GLY A 79 -3.62 -27.92 1.03
C GLY A 79 -2.23 -27.47 1.49
N TRP A 80 -2.09 -26.17 1.71
CA TRP A 80 -0.89 -25.51 2.24
C TRP A 80 -1.16 -24.95 3.63
N ARG A 81 -0.12 -24.94 4.48
CA ARG A 81 -0.18 -24.41 5.85
C ARG A 81 -1.35 -25.00 6.66
N ILE A 82 -1.56 -26.31 6.52
CA ILE A 82 -2.53 -27.05 7.33
C ILE A 82 -2.07 -26.98 8.79
N ASN A 83 -2.96 -26.50 9.66
CA ASN A 83 -2.65 -26.33 11.08
C ASN A 83 -3.56 -27.26 11.90
N PRO A 84 -3.10 -28.44 12.34
CA PRO A 84 -3.91 -29.34 13.15
C PRO A 84 -4.26 -28.77 14.54
N GLN A 85 -3.49 -27.80 15.04
CA GLN A 85 -3.64 -27.22 16.37
C GLN A 85 -4.38 -25.87 16.36
N GLY A 86 -4.76 -25.36 15.19
CA GLY A 86 -5.38 -24.03 15.05
C GLY A 86 -6.28 -23.95 13.82
N PRO A 87 -6.77 -22.75 13.48
CA PRO A 87 -7.55 -22.58 12.26
C PRO A 87 -6.67 -22.84 11.04
N THR A 88 -7.22 -23.59 10.08
CA THR A 88 -6.66 -23.70 8.73
C THR A 88 -7.22 -22.58 7.85
N PHE A 89 -6.37 -21.90 7.09
CA PHE A 89 -6.76 -20.80 6.21
C PHE A 89 -6.75 -21.24 4.74
N PRO A 90 -7.89 -21.69 4.17
CA PRO A 90 -7.93 -22.11 2.77
C PRO A 90 -7.51 -21.02 1.78
N ALA A 91 -7.59 -19.74 2.17
CA ALA A 91 -7.00 -18.63 1.40
C ALA A 91 -5.53 -18.86 1.02
N ILE A 92 -4.70 -19.41 1.92
CA ILE A 92 -3.27 -19.64 1.63
C ILE A 92 -3.12 -20.67 0.51
N SER A 93 -3.90 -21.75 0.58
CA SER A 93 -3.93 -22.77 -0.48
C SER A 93 -4.43 -22.20 -1.80
N ALA A 94 -5.48 -21.39 -1.76
CA ALA A 94 -6.03 -20.73 -2.93
C ALA A 94 -5.06 -19.72 -3.58
N LEU A 95 -4.25 -18.99 -2.80
CA LEU A 95 -3.20 -18.11 -3.33
C LEU A 95 -2.09 -18.90 -4.02
N ALA A 96 -1.61 -19.99 -3.41
CA ALA A 96 -0.61 -20.86 -4.03
C ALA A 96 -1.13 -21.42 -5.36
N MET A 97 -2.36 -21.96 -5.36
CA MET A 97 -3.01 -22.45 -6.57
C MET A 97 -3.20 -21.37 -7.62
N TRP A 98 -3.62 -20.16 -7.22
CA TRP A 98 -3.81 -19.04 -8.15
C TRP A 98 -2.51 -18.74 -8.89
N GLY A 99 -1.41 -18.51 -8.18
CA GLY A 99 -0.12 -18.22 -8.81
C GLY A 99 0.32 -19.32 -9.77
N MET A 100 0.13 -20.59 -9.39
CA MET A 100 0.45 -21.75 -10.21
C MET A 100 -0.45 -21.87 -11.45
N LEU A 101 -1.76 -21.67 -11.33
CA LEU A 101 -2.72 -21.67 -12.46
C LEU A 101 -2.46 -20.53 -13.46
N MET A 102 -1.69 -19.52 -13.06
CA MET A 102 -1.21 -18.48 -13.96
C MET A 102 0.09 -18.87 -14.68
N GLN A 103 0.72 -20.01 -14.40
CA GLN A 103 1.85 -20.48 -15.19
C GLN A 103 1.36 -21.19 -16.46
N PRO A 104 1.86 -20.84 -17.66
CA PRO A 104 1.60 -21.63 -18.86
C PRO A 104 1.95 -23.12 -18.66
N GLY A 105 1.02 -24.00 -19.02
CA GLY A 105 1.20 -25.45 -18.90
C GLY A 105 0.82 -26.06 -17.55
N ILE A 106 0.40 -25.26 -16.56
CA ILE A 106 -0.18 -25.78 -15.31
C ILE A 106 -1.71 -25.61 -15.37
N GLY A 107 -2.42 -26.73 -15.39
CA GLY A 107 -3.87 -26.80 -15.49
C GLY A 107 -4.52 -27.61 -14.37
N ALA A 108 -5.80 -27.92 -14.53
CA ALA A 108 -6.55 -28.75 -13.56
C ALA A 108 -6.12 -30.23 -13.54
N ASP A 109 -5.38 -30.66 -14.56
CA ASP A 109 -4.76 -31.98 -14.69
C ASP A 109 -3.43 -32.12 -13.93
N ASP A 110 -2.85 -31.01 -13.46
CA ASP A 110 -1.68 -31.01 -12.58
C ASP A 110 -2.06 -31.59 -11.21
N GLU A 111 -1.29 -32.58 -10.71
CA GLU A 111 -1.57 -33.29 -9.46
C GLU A 111 -1.63 -32.34 -8.24
N THR A 112 -0.77 -31.31 -8.21
CA THR A 112 -0.75 -30.31 -7.15
C THR A 112 -2.03 -29.49 -7.16
N ILE A 113 -2.48 -29.07 -8.34
CA ILE A 113 -3.74 -28.32 -8.52
C ILE A 113 -4.96 -29.18 -8.20
N ALA A 114 -4.99 -30.43 -8.63
CA ALA A 114 -6.09 -31.35 -8.37
C ALA A 114 -6.27 -31.60 -6.86
N ALA A 115 -5.16 -31.84 -6.13
CA ALA A 115 -5.17 -32.02 -4.69
C ALA A 115 -5.64 -30.75 -3.95
N GLY A 116 -5.13 -29.57 -4.35
CA GLY A 116 -5.57 -28.29 -3.80
C GLY A 116 -7.04 -27.98 -4.08
N THR A 117 -7.54 -28.33 -5.26
CA THR A 117 -8.95 -28.17 -5.64
C THR A 117 -9.85 -29.01 -4.74
N LYS A 118 -9.51 -30.29 -4.54
CA LYS A 118 -10.24 -31.18 -3.62
C LYS A 118 -10.23 -30.63 -2.19
N PHE A 119 -9.09 -30.10 -1.74
CA PHE A 119 -8.97 -29.46 -0.44
C PHE A 119 -9.92 -28.27 -0.31
N LEU A 120 -9.92 -27.32 -1.25
CA LEU A 120 -10.79 -26.13 -1.19
C LEU A 120 -12.28 -26.50 -1.22
N LEU A 121 -12.68 -27.45 -2.06
CA LEU A 121 -14.08 -27.92 -2.11
C LEU A 121 -14.50 -28.58 -0.79
N GLY A 122 -13.60 -29.33 -0.14
CA GLY A 122 -13.85 -29.93 1.17
C GLY A 122 -13.94 -28.93 2.33
N MET A 123 -13.47 -27.69 2.13
CA MET A 123 -13.58 -26.61 3.11
C MET A 123 -14.86 -25.78 2.96
N GLN A 124 -15.73 -26.13 2.00
CA GLN A 124 -16.99 -25.42 1.82
C GLN A 124 -18.02 -25.82 2.87
N GLN A 125 -18.51 -24.82 3.60
CA GLN A 125 -19.48 -24.93 4.66
C GLN A 125 -20.91 -25.03 4.12
N VAL A 126 -21.85 -25.38 4.99
CA VAL A 126 -23.29 -25.54 4.66
C VAL A 126 -23.90 -24.21 4.19
N ASP A 127 -23.43 -23.09 4.72
CA ASP A 127 -23.84 -21.74 4.31
C ASP A 127 -23.26 -21.29 2.96
N GLY A 128 -22.37 -22.09 2.35
CA GLY A 128 -21.73 -21.83 1.08
C GLY A 128 -20.36 -21.14 1.17
N GLY A 129 -19.96 -20.63 2.33
CA GLY A 129 -18.63 -20.07 2.56
C GLY A 129 -17.54 -21.13 2.48
N ILE A 130 -16.32 -20.75 2.11
CA ILE A 130 -15.15 -21.64 2.06
C ILE A 130 -14.18 -21.18 3.15
N TYR A 131 -14.23 -21.79 4.33
CA TYR A 131 -13.44 -21.41 5.49
C TYR A 131 -13.41 -22.54 6.53
N ASP A 132 -12.53 -22.42 7.53
CA ASP A 132 -12.51 -23.30 8.71
C ASP A 132 -13.28 -22.66 9.89
N LYS A 133 -12.59 -21.84 10.70
CA LYS A 133 -13.14 -21.21 11.91
C LYS A 133 -13.02 -19.69 11.95
N ALA A 134 -12.27 -19.10 11.02
CA ALA A 134 -11.92 -17.68 11.07
C ALA A 134 -11.85 -17.06 9.68
N LEU A 135 -12.06 -15.75 9.62
CA LEU A 135 -11.95 -14.91 8.42
C LEU A 135 -12.79 -15.45 7.24
N PRO A 136 -14.09 -15.77 7.43
CA PRO A 136 -14.92 -16.43 6.43
C PRO A 136 -15.03 -15.68 5.10
N SER A 137 -15.19 -14.35 5.14
CA SER A 137 -15.22 -13.49 3.93
C SER A 137 -13.94 -13.59 3.12
N TYR A 138 -12.81 -13.43 3.79
CA TYR A 138 -11.48 -13.36 3.20
C TYR A 138 -11.09 -14.71 2.57
N ASN A 139 -11.32 -15.79 3.32
CA ASN A 139 -11.10 -17.16 2.84
C ASN A 139 -11.99 -17.50 1.65
N THR A 140 -13.27 -17.15 1.71
CA THR A 140 -14.22 -17.45 0.63
C THR A 140 -13.88 -16.67 -0.64
N ALA A 141 -13.59 -15.37 -0.55
CA ALA A 141 -13.28 -14.54 -1.73
C ALA A 141 -12.02 -15.01 -2.46
N ILE A 142 -10.94 -15.31 -1.71
CA ILE A 142 -9.69 -15.78 -2.30
C ILE A 142 -9.86 -17.17 -2.89
N SER A 143 -10.56 -18.07 -2.19
CA SER A 143 -10.87 -19.43 -2.70
C SER A 143 -11.71 -19.38 -3.96
N LEU A 144 -12.74 -18.53 -4.00
CA LEU A 144 -13.57 -18.30 -5.19
C LEU A 144 -12.72 -17.80 -6.37
N SER A 145 -11.76 -16.91 -6.13
CA SER A 145 -10.85 -16.43 -7.18
C SER A 145 -9.99 -17.56 -7.76
N ALA A 146 -9.52 -18.50 -6.95
CA ALA A 146 -8.78 -19.67 -7.43
C ALA A 146 -9.69 -20.63 -8.21
N LEU A 147 -10.85 -20.98 -7.68
CA LEU A 147 -11.85 -21.84 -8.36
C LEU A 147 -12.33 -21.23 -9.69
N ALA A 148 -12.41 -19.90 -9.76
CA ALA A 148 -12.75 -19.17 -10.97
C ALA A 148 -11.76 -19.39 -12.13
N ARG A 149 -10.54 -19.88 -11.87
CA ARG A 149 -9.52 -20.19 -12.89
C ARG A 149 -9.56 -21.63 -13.38
N LEU A 150 -10.32 -22.50 -12.72
CA LEU A 150 -10.47 -23.90 -13.11
C LEU A 150 -11.57 -24.09 -14.18
N PRO A 151 -11.52 -25.20 -14.95
CA PRO A 151 -12.61 -25.61 -15.82
C PRO A 151 -13.95 -25.64 -15.10
N LYS A 152 -15.01 -25.15 -15.75
CA LYS A 152 -16.36 -25.01 -15.20
C LYS A 152 -17.13 -26.33 -15.21
N THR A 153 -16.62 -27.33 -14.47
CA THR A 153 -17.38 -28.54 -14.19
C THR A 153 -18.63 -28.22 -13.38
N ALA A 154 -19.59 -29.14 -13.33
CA ALA A 154 -20.81 -28.95 -12.54
C ALA A 154 -20.52 -28.71 -11.05
N GLU A 155 -19.55 -29.44 -10.48
CA GLU A 155 -19.14 -29.31 -9.08
C GLU A 155 -18.49 -27.95 -8.79
N ILE A 156 -17.53 -27.53 -9.63
CA ILE A 156 -16.86 -26.23 -9.48
C ILE A 156 -17.87 -25.10 -9.64
N SER A 157 -18.76 -25.17 -10.63
CA SER A 157 -19.78 -24.15 -10.88
C SER A 157 -20.77 -24.05 -9.71
N ALA A 158 -21.20 -25.19 -9.14
CA ALA A 158 -22.07 -25.21 -7.97
C ALA A 158 -21.38 -24.62 -6.73
N SER A 159 -20.12 -24.98 -6.49
CA SER A 159 -19.33 -24.43 -5.39
C SER A 159 -19.14 -22.92 -5.52
N MET A 160 -18.79 -22.45 -6.72
CA MET A 160 -18.62 -21.01 -7.02
C MET A 160 -19.91 -20.24 -6.77
N LYS A 161 -21.06 -20.76 -7.23
CA LYS A 161 -22.36 -20.09 -7.01
C LYS A 161 -22.65 -19.93 -5.51
N ARG A 162 -22.47 -20.99 -4.71
CA ARG A 162 -22.68 -20.92 -3.26
C ARG A 162 -21.74 -19.91 -2.58
N ALA A 163 -20.47 -19.85 -3.00
CA ALA A 163 -19.52 -18.89 -2.49
C ALA A 163 -19.90 -17.43 -2.85
N GLN A 164 -20.40 -17.19 -4.07
CA GLN A 164 -20.94 -15.88 -4.47
C GLN A 164 -22.14 -15.48 -3.60
N ASP A 165 -23.09 -16.39 -3.39
CA ASP A 165 -24.28 -16.14 -2.57
C ASP A 165 -23.89 -15.84 -1.10
N PHE A 166 -22.91 -16.57 -0.57
CA PHE A 166 -22.36 -16.31 0.76
C PHE A 166 -21.75 -14.89 0.88
N LEU A 167 -20.89 -14.50 -0.07
CA LEU A 167 -20.27 -13.17 -0.10
C LEU A 167 -21.30 -12.04 -0.23
N ARG A 168 -22.38 -12.24 -1.01
CA ARG A 168 -23.49 -11.27 -1.09
C ARG A 168 -24.18 -11.09 0.25
N GLY A 169 -24.39 -12.18 1.00
CA GLY A 169 -24.97 -12.11 2.35
C GLY A 169 -24.06 -11.41 3.37
N LEU A 170 -22.75 -11.46 3.19
CA LEU A 170 -21.77 -10.77 4.05
C LEU A 170 -21.54 -9.29 3.69
N GLN A 171 -22.20 -8.76 2.66
CA GLN A 171 -22.07 -7.35 2.29
C GLN A 171 -23.08 -6.51 3.07
N TYR A 172 -22.60 -5.46 3.75
CA TYR A 172 -23.44 -4.50 4.45
C TYR A 172 -24.41 -3.83 3.47
N GLY A 173 -25.69 -3.83 3.78
CA GLY A 173 -26.77 -3.29 2.95
C GLY A 173 -28.07 -4.05 3.18
N GLU A 174 -29.11 -3.76 2.39
CA GLU A 174 -30.47 -4.28 2.58
C GLU A 174 -30.54 -5.81 2.47
N GLY A 175 -29.66 -6.39 1.64
CA GLY A 175 -29.54 -7.83 1.41
C GLY A 175 -28.63 -8.57 2.38
N ALA A 176 -28.11 -7.93 3.43
CA ALA A 176 -27.24 -8.59 4.39
C ALA A 176 -27.96 -9.74 5.12
N ILE A 177 -27.23 -10.83 5.34
CA ILE A 177 -27.69 -12.04 6.03
C ILE A 177 -26.86 -12.20 7.31
N GLU A 178 -27.57 -12.38 8.43
CA GLU A 178 -26.95 -12.75 9.70
C GLU A 178 -26.81 -14.27 9.76
N TYR A 179 -25.57 -14.76 9.66
CA TYR A 179 -25.27 -16.19 9.72
C TYR A 179 -25.03 -16.62 11.16
N ASP A 180 -25.50 -17.83 11.50
CA ASP A 180 -25.23 -18.42 12.81
C ASP A 180 -23.71 -18.61 13.01
N GLY A 181 -23.22 -18.32 14.22
CA GLY A 181 -21.79 -18.33 14.54
C GLY A 181 -20.97 -17.17 13.97
N LEU A 182 -21.56 -16.27 13.17
CA LEU A 182 -20.90 -15.09 12.60
C LEU A 182 -21.57 -13.77 13.05
N ALA A 183 -21.99 -13.67 14.31
CA ALA A 183 -22.80 -12.55 14.80
C ALA A 183 -22.18 -11.13 14.67
N GLU A 184 -20.87 -11.03 14.42
CA GLU A 184 -20.19 -9.76 14.11
C GLU A 184 -19.97 -9.55 12.59
N SER A 185 -20.72 -10.27 11.76
CA SER A 185 -20.82 -10.08 10.31
C SER A 185 -21.70 -8.89 9.92
N ALA A 186 -21.89 -8.72 8.61
CA ALA A 186 -22.74 -7.68 8.07
C ALA A 186 -24.16 -7.76 8.62
N LYS A 187 -24.70 -6.58 8.94
CA LYS A 187 -26.09 -6.36 9.30
C LYS A 187 -26.75 -5.52 8.22
N LYS A 188 -28.08 -5.55 8.22
CA LYS A 188 -28.87 -4.68 7.36
C LYS A 188 -28.67 -3.23 7.79
N VAL A 189 -28.28 -2.41 6.83
CA VAL A 189 -28.05 -0.97 6.99
C VAL A 189 -28.57 -0.25 5.75
N ASP A 190 -28.99 1.00 5.91
CA ASP A 190 -29.34 1.89 4.80
C ASP A 190 -28.09 2.45 4.12
N ARG A 191 -28.30 3.18 3.02
CA ARG A 191 -27.23 3.75 2.19
C ARG A 191 -26.41 4.81 2.93
N GLU A 192 -27.06 5.55 3.82
CA GLU A 192 -26.49 6.64 4.63
C GLU A 192 -25.53 6.09 5.68
N HIS A 193 -25.71 4.86 6.15
CA HIS A 193 -24.82 4.22 7.10
C HIS A 193 -23.39 4.07 6.57
N ALA A 194 -22.39 4.45 7.38
CA ALA A 194 -20.97 4.45 7.00
C ALA A 194 -20.42 3.10 6.52
N TYR A 195 -21.10 1.99 6.82
CA TYR A 195 -20.69 0.63 6.43
C TYR A 195 -21.31 0.15 5.11
N TYR A 196 -22.31 0.86 4.58
CA TYR A 196 -23.06 0.44 3.41
C TYR A 196 -22.14 0.05 2.24
N GLY A 197 -22.37 -1.16 1.70
CA GLY A 197 -21.64 -1.75 0.59
C GLY A 197 -20.30 -2.38 0.93
N GLY A 198 -19.80 -2.21 2.14
CA GLY A 198 -18.56 -2.81 2.59
C GLY A 198 -18.68 -4.32 2.88
N LEU A 199 -17.52 -4.98 2.96
CA LEU A 199 -17.35 -6.35 3.45
C LEU A 199 -16.23 -6.35 4.49
N GLY A 200 -16.34 -7.17 5.54
CA GLY A 200 -15.34 -7.28 6.59
C GLY A 200 -15.15 -8.71 7.06
N TYR A 201 -14.20 -8.95 7.96
CA TYR A 201 -13.80 -10.28 8.41
C TYR A 201 -14.86 -11.13 9.12
N GLY A 202 -16.05 -10.59 9.42
CA GLY A 202 -17.12 -11.30 10.14
C GLY A 202 -16.93 -11.40 11.67
N ASN A 203 -15.82 -10.87 12.20
CA ASN A 203 -15.47 -10.92 13.63
C ASN A 203 -14.93 -9.58 14.17
N ARG A 204 -15.23 -8.48 13.46
CA ARG A 204 -14.80 -7.11 13.83
C ARG A 204 -15.96 -6.13 13.92
N GLY A 205 -17.16 -6.53 13.50
CA GLY A 205 -18.36 -5.68 13.49
C GLY A 205 -18.25 -4.46 12.56
N ARG A 206 -17.37 -4.51 11.55
CA ARG A 206 -17.22 -3.44 10.53
C ARG A 206 -16.65 -3.99 9.22
N PRO A 207 -16.86 -3.29 8.09
CA PRO A 207 -16.18 -3.56 6.83
C PRO A 207 -14.77 -2.96 6.72
N ASP A 208 -14.02 -3.39 5.71
CA ASP A 208 -12.69 -2.85 5.34
C ASP A 208 -12.38 -3.05 3.84
N MET A 209 -11.39 -2.29 3.36
CA MET A 209 -10.94 -2.29 1.98
C MET A 209 -10.30 -3.61 1.55
N SER A 210 -9.61 -4.32 2.44
CA SER A 210 -8.92 -5.57 2.07
C SER A 210 -9.93 -6.66 1.72
N ASN A 211 -10.91 -6.89 2.60
CA ASN A 211 -11.99 -7.84 2.37
C ASN A 211 -12.83 -7.48 1.15
N LEU A 212 -13.24 -6.21 1.02
CA LEU A 212 -14.03 -5.79 -0.12
C LEU A 212 -13.26 -5.94 -1.45
N SER A 213 -11.98 -5.54 -1.50
CA SER A 213 -11.14 -5.62 -2.71
C SER A 213 -10.96 -7.05 -3.22
N PHE A 214 -10.81 -8.03 -2.32
CA PHE A 214 -10.80 -9.44 -2.74
C PHE A 214 -12.17 -9.93 -3.19
N ALA A 215 -13.25 -9.53 -2.49
CA ALA A 215 -14.60 -9.94 -2.85
C ALA A 215 -15.00 -9.40 -4.24
N ILE A 216 -14.73 -8.12 -4.54
CA ILE A 216 -14.96 -7.50 -5.86
C ILE A 216 -14.29 -8.31 -6.97
N GLU A 217 -13.02 -8.64 -6.81
CA GLU A 217 -12.30 -9.40 -7.83
C GLU A 217 -12.79 -10.85 -7.92
N ALA A 218 -13.15 -11.47 -6.81
CA ALA A 218 -13.70 -12.82 -6.80
C ALA A 218 -15.05 -12.88 -7.55
N MET A 219 -15.92 -11.90 -7.31
CA MET A 219 -17.21 -11.78 -8.00
C MET A 219 -16.99 -11.56 -9.51
N ALA A 220 -16.11 -10.64 -9.90
CA ALA A 220 -15.81 -10.39 -11.30
C ALA A 220 -15.17 -11.61 -11.99
N ALA A 221 -14.15 -12.22 -11.38
CA ALA A 221 -13.46 -13.39 -11.93
C ALA A 221 -14.39 -14.61 -12.05
N SER A 222 -15.39 -14.71 -11.17
CA SER A 222 -16.39 -15.78 -11.21
C SER A 222 -17.60 -15.48 -12.13
N GLY A 223 -17.55 -14.39 -12.90
CA GLY A 223 -18.52 -14.08 -13.95
C GLY A 223 -19.72 -13.24 -13.52
N VAL A 224 -19.68 -12.64 -12.33
CA VAL A 224 -20.72 -11.68 -11.92
C VAL A 224 -20.53 -10.38 -12.69
N PRO A 225 -21.55 -9.86 -13.39
CA PRO A 225 -21.42 -8.65 -14.19
C PRO A 225 -21.27 -7.41 -13.31
N SER A 226 -20.55 -6.39 -13.81
CA SER A 226 -20.20 -5.19 -13.04
C SER A 226 -21.40 -4.28 -12.70
N ASP A 227 -22.56 -4.51 -13.31
CA ASP A 227 -23.84 -3.86 -13.00
C ASP A 227 -24.68 -4.65 -11.98
N ASP A 228 -24.17 -5.76 -11.43
CA ASP A 228 -24.81 -6.47 -10.32
C ASP A 228 -24.89 -5.54 -9.08
N PRO A 229 -26.01 -5.57 -8.32
CA PRO A 229 -26.18 -4.77 -7.10
C PRO A 229 -25.06 -4.92 -6.06
N PHE A 230 -24.28 -6.00 -6.11
CA PHE A 230 -23.05 -6.15 -5.33
C PHE A 230 -22.04 -5.03 -5.61
N PHE A 231 -21.75 -4.74 -6.88
CA PHE A 231 -20.76 -3.73 -7.27
C PHE A 231 -21.29 -2.30 -7.06
N GLU A 232 -22.59 -2.07 -7.30
CA GLU A 232 -23.22 -0.77 -7.03
C GLU A 232 -23.11 -0.38 -5.56
N ARG A 233 -23.35 -1.33 -4.65
CA ARG A 233 -23.16 -1.12 -3.20
C ARG A 233 -21.69 -0.92 -2.88
N ALA A 234 -20.82 -1.79 -3.39
CA ALA A 234 -19.38 -1.70 -3.17
C ALA A 234 -18.80 -0.33 -3.58
N MET A 235 -19.32 0.28 -4.65
CA MET A 235 -18.93 1.62 -5.11
C MET A 235 -19.07 2.69 -4.02
N VAL A 236 -20.15 2.63 -3.23
CA VAL A 236 -20.39 3.57 -2.12
C VAL A 236 -19.30 3.43 -1.06
N PHE A 237 -18.95 2.20 -0.69
CA PHE A 237 -17.90 1.96 0.29
C PHE A 237 -16.51 2.38 -0.22
N LEU A 238 -16.21 2.09 -1.50
CA LEU A 238 -14.96 2.51 -2.14
C LEU A 238 -14.82 4.03 -2.11
N GLN A 239 -15.89 4.77 -2.45
CA GLN A 239 -15.93 6.22 -2.38
C GLN A 239 -15.67 6.74 -0.96
N ARG A 240 -16.26 6.12 0.06
CA ARG A 240 -16.04 6.47 1.47
C ARG A 240 -14.64 6.16 1.99
N CYS A 241 -13.92 5.26 1.32
CA CYS A 241 -12.52 4.98 1.62
C CYS A 241 -11.54 5.81 0.79
N GLN A 242 -11.97 6.48 -0.28
CA GLN A 242 -11.12 7.38 -1.06
C GLN A 242 -11.00 8.73 -0.36
N MET A 243 -9.79 9.17 -0.01
CA MET A 243 -9.51 10.48 0.60
C MET A 243 -9.59 11.60 -0.45
N GLN A 244 -10.82 11.86 -0.88
CA GLN A 244 -11.19 12.87 -1.86
C GLN A 244 -12.62 13.33 -1.56
N GLU A 245 -12.80 14.55 -1.04
CA GLU A 245 -14.15 15.08 -0.75
C GLU A 245 -14.97 15.21 -2.03
N LYS A 246 -14.40 15.88 -3.04
CA LYS A 246 -15.07 16.23 -4.29
C LYS A 246 -14.10 16.30 -5.46
N ILE A 247 -14.60 16.13 -6.68
CA ILE A 247 -13.85 16.38 -7.91
C ILE A 247 -14.64 17.36 -8.77
N GLY A 248 -14.09 18.57 -8.93
CA GLY A 248 -14.88 19.72 -9.37
C GLY A 248 -16.02 19.98 -8.38
N ASP A 249 -17.25 20.07 -8.87
CA ASP A 249 -18.45 20.28 -8.05
C ASP A 249 -19.13 18.98 -7.59
N LYS A 250 -18.60 17.81 -7.97
CA LYS A 250 -19.20 16.51 -7.64
C LYS A 250 -18.61 15.95 -6.35
N GLY A 251 -19.45 15.69 -5.36
CA GLY A 251 -19.06 14.93 -4.16
C GLY A 251 -18.60 13.52 -4.49
N VAL A 252 -17.56 13.06 -3.81
CA VAL A 252 -16.99 11.72 -3.91
C VAL A 252 -17.12 11.02 -2.56
N ASN A 253 -16.48 11.56 -1.51
CA ASN A 253 -16.54 11.00 -0.17
C ASN A 253 -17.38 11.89 0.76
N ASP A 254 -18.49 11.35 1.25
CA ASP A 254 -19.46 12.04 2.11
C ASP A 254 -19.11 11.98 3.62
N MET A 255 -18.01 11.32 3.97
CA MET A 255 -17.60 11.13 5.37
C MET A 255 -16.86 12.35 5.92
N ALA A 256 -17.14 12.71 7.18
CA ALA A 256 -16.55 13.89 7.82
C ALA A 256 -15.01 13.89 7.87
N TYR A 257 -14.38 12.71 7.94
CA TYR A 257 -12.92 12.61 7.91
C TYR A 257 -12.31 12.96 6.55
N ALA A 258 -13.09 13.00 5.47
CA ALA A 258 -12.63 13.32 4.13
C ALA A 258 -12.91 14.77 3.70
N ASP A 259 -13.56 15.57 4.55
CA ASP A 259 -13.88 16.98 4.29
C ASP A 259 -12.63 17.78 3.85
N GLY A 260 -12.70 18.47 2.72
CA GLY A 260 -11.57 19.22 2.12
C GLY A 260 -10.39 18.37 1.64
N SER A 261 -10.43 17.04 1.74
CA SER A 261 -9.30 16.18 1.35
C SER A 261 -9.16 16.10 -0.17
N THR A 262 -7.90 16.10 -0.65
CA THR A 262 -7.57 16.08 -2.09
C THR A 262 -6.53 15.02 -2.46
N GLN A 263 -6.24 14.10 -1.53
CA GLN A 263 -5.19 13.09 -1.70
C GLN A 263 -5.46 12.18 -2.91
N GLY A 264 -6.71 11.77 -3.12
CA GLY A 264 -7.09 10.88 -4.22
C GLY A 264 -6.79 9.39 -3.97
N GLY A 265 -5.91 9.07 -3.02
CA GLY A 265 -5.64 7.72 -2.55
C GLY A 265 -6.69 7.21 -1.53
N PHE A 266 -6.47 6.02 -0.98
CA PHE A 266 -7.46 5.34 -0.12
C PHE A 266 -6.94 5.04 1.29
N VAL A 267 -7.87 5.05 2.25
CA VAL A 267 -7.69 4.58 3.64
C VAL A 267 -8.26 3.17 3.82
N TYR A 268 -8.08 2.57 5.00
CA TYR A 268 -8.39 1.15 5.23
C TYR A 268 -9.89 0.87 5.40
N ALA A 269 -10.60 1.70 6.17
CA ALA A 269 -11.99 1.47 6.52
C ALA A 269 -12.70 2.76 6.93
N THR A 270 -14.02 2.69 7.09
CA THR A 270 -14.86 3.80 7.56
C THR A 270 -15.02 3.83 9.09
N ALA A 271 -14.37 2.91 9.81
CA ALA A 271 -14.28 2.87 11.27
C ALA A 271 -13.10 2.02 11.74
N VAL A 272 -12.65 2.22 12.98
CA VAL A 272 -11.61 1.39 13.63
C VAL A 272 -12.21 0.10 14.17
N ASN A 273 -13.45 0.15 14.67
CA ASN A 273 -14.23 -0.95 15.23
C ASN A 273 -15.73 -0.60 15.22
N LYS A 274 -16.57 -1.48 15.80
CA LYS A 274 -18.03 -1.31 15.88
C LYS A 274 -18.50 -0.10 16.69
N ASP A 275 -17.65 0.48 17.53
CA ASP A 275 -17.99 1.61 18.43
C ASP A 275 -17.56 2.97 17.84
N THR A 276 -16.85 2.98 16.71
CA THR A 276 -16.25 4.17 16.08
C THR A 276 -16.79 4.39 14.66
N ILE A 277 -18.07 4.05 14.45
CA ILE A 277 -18.75 4.15 13.15
C ILE A 277 -18.56 5.56 12.57
N GLY A 278 -18.04 5.62 11.34
CA GLY A 278 -17.87 6.86 10.59
C GLY A 278 -16.63 7.69 10.93
N GLN A 279 -15.77 7.23 11.84
CA GLN A 279 -14.52 7.93 12.18
C GLN A 279 -13.37 7.63 11.21
N GLY A 280 -13.52 6.61 10.36
CA GLY A 280 -12.48 6.18 9.43
C GLY A 280 -11.34 5.43 10.11
N GLN A 281 -10.48 4.80 9.31
CA GLN A 281 -9.24 4.20 9.79
C GLN A 281 -8.18 4.24 8.70
N SER A 282 -7.00 4.76 9.04
CA SER A 282 -5.77 4.53 8.29
C SER A 282 -4.74 3.87 9.20
N PHE A 283 -4.04 2.85 8.68
CA PHE A 283 -2.85 2.33 9.36
C PHE A 283 -1.60 3.16 9.07
N ALA A 284 -1.66 4.09 8.10
CA ALA A 284 -0.56 5.00 7.79
C ALA A 284 -0.60 6.29 8.63
N GLY A 285 -1.47 6.34 9.64
CA GLY A 285 -1.67 7.51 10.48
C GLY A 285 -2.33 8.64 9.70
N GLU A 286 -1.78 9.83 9.86
CA GLU A 286 -2.33 11.06 9.31
C GLU A 286 -1.31 11.87 8.52
N VAL A 287 -1.83 12.82 7.75
CA VAL A 287 -1.08 13.81 6.98
C VAL A 287 -1.70 15.18 7.18
N ALA A 288 -0.87 16.23 7.16
CA ALA A 288 -1.36 17.60 7.16
C ALA A 288 -1.79 18.02 5.74
N GLU A 289 -3.04 18.43 5.59
CA GLU A 289 -3.64 18.97 4.37
C GLU A 289 -4.12 20.42 4.56
N SER A 290 -4.56 21.08 3.48
CA SER A 290 -5.05 22.47 3.50
C SER A 290 -4.05 23.46 4.13
N LEU A 291 -2.76 23.24 3.85
CA LEU A 291 -1.69 23.99 4.47
C LEU A 291 -1.74 25.48 4.10
N SER A 292 -1.70 26.35 5.10
CA SER A 292 -1.83 27.80 4.95
C SER A 292 -1.14 28.56 6.10
N GLY A 293 -1.26 29.89 6.08
CA GLY A 293 -0.67 30.75 7.10
C GLY A 293 0.83 31.02 6.88
N PRO A 294 1.48 31.70 7.84
CA PRO A 294 2.90 32.03 7.74
C PRO A 294 3.79 30.79 7.88
N PRO A 295 5.11 30.92 7.60
CA PRO A 295 6.08 29.87 7.90
C PRO A 295 6.11 29.47 9.37
N GLY A 296 6.61 28.27 9.65
CA GLY A 296 6.77 27.73 11.00
C GLY A 296 7.72 26.55 11.03
N LEU A 297 7.57 25.71 12.04
CA LEU A 297 8.39 24.51 12.24
C LEU A 297 7.51 23.27 12.36
N VAL A 298 8.02 22.14 11.87
CA VAL A 298 7.54 20.79 12.16
C VAL A 298 8.54 20.11 13.08
N ALA A 299 8.07 19.61 14.21
CA ALA A 299 8.83 18.75 15.10
C ALA A 299 8.33 17.31 14.95
N SER A 300 9.10 16.46 14.29
CA SER A 300 8.85 15.02 14.21
C SER A 300 9.40 14.35 15.46
N VAL A 301 8.55 13.60 16.15
CA VAL A 301 8.84 12.96 17.44
C VAL A 301 8.66 11.46 17.31
N VAL A 302 9.60 10.68 17.84
CA VAL A 302 9.47 9.22 17.98
C VAL A 302 9.75 8.84 19.43
N LEU A 303 8.73 8.29 20.09
CA LEU A 303 8.81 7.74 21.43
C LEU A 303 9.51 6.38 21.36
N LYS A 304 10.62 6.25 22.08
CA LYS A 304 11.49 5.06 22.05
C LYS A 304 11.28 4.13 23.23
N GLN A 305 10.71 4.63 24.32
CA GLN A 305 10.45 3.81 25.49
C GLN A 305 9.53 2.64 25.14
N LYS A 306 9.85 1.48 25.71
CA LYS A 306 9.04 0.26 25.58
C LYS A 306 8.23 0.02 26.84
N GLY A 307 7.00 -0.44 26.67
CA GLY A 307 6.16 -0.95 27.74
C GLY A 307 6.67 -2.27 28.30
N ALA A 308 5.99 -2.78 29.32
CA ALA A 308 6.33 -4.05 29.97
C ALA A 308 6.24 -5.26 29.02
N ASP A 309 5.49 -5.13 27.92
CA ASP A 309 5.33 -6.12 26.85
C ASP A 309 6.41 -6.03 25.76
N GLY A 310 7.40 -5.13 25.92
CA GLY A 310 8.48 -4.90 24.96
C GLY A 310 8.06 -4.12 23.71
N LYS A 311 6.80 -3.66 23.63
CA LYS A 311 6.32 -2.83 22.51
C LYS A 311 6.56 -1.35 22.79
N PRO A 312 6.68 -0.50 21.75
CA PRO A 312 6.78 0.93 21.96
C PRO A 312 5.57 1.49 22.73
N VAL A 313 5.82 2.39 23.67
CA VAL A 313 4.76 3.15 24.36
C VAL A 313 4.06 4.05 23.34
N THR A 314 2.74 4.00 23.30
CA THR A 314 1.91 4.84 22.43
C THR A 314 1.10 5.85 23.24
N VAL A 315 0.79 7.00 22.64
CA VAL A 315 0.05 8.11 23.27
C VAL A 315 -1.08 8.56 22.35
N LYS A 316 -2.24 8.88 22.92
CA LYS A 316 -3.41 9.41 22.18
C LYS A 316 -3.21 10.88 21.83
N ARG A 317 -3.90 11.35 20.78
CA ARG A 317 -3.88 12.75 20.34
C ARG A 317 -4.15 13.73 21.49
N GLU A 318 -5.23 13.52 22.23
CA GLU A 318 -5.69 14.46 23.25
C GLU A 318 -4.65 14.61 24.36
N GLU A 319 -3.96 13.51 24.68
CA GLU A 319 -2.89 13.51 25.67
C GLU A 319 -1.62 14.20 25.12
N ILE A 320 -1.28 14.01 23.84
CA ILE A 320 -0.19 14.75 23.19
C ILE A 320 -0.48 16.25 23.24
N GLU A 321 -1.67 16.66 22.81
CA GLU A 321 -2.09 18.06 22.79
C GLU A 321 -2.08 18.68 24.19
N LYS A 322 -2.58 17.95 25.19
CA LYS A 322 -2.57 18.38 26.58
C LYS A 322 -1.14 18.60 27.09
N ARG A 323 -0.27 17.59 26.97
CA ARG A 323 1.11 17.65 27.48
C ARG A 323 1.92 18.76 26.81
N VAL A 324 1.80 18.91 25.49
CA VAL A 324 2.50 19.96 24.75
C VAL A 324 2.00 21.34 25.17
N ARG A 325 0.69 21.53 25.34
CA ARG A 325 0.11 22.80 25.80
C ARG A 325 0.59 23.17 27.21
N GLU A 326 0.60 22.21 28.13
CA GLU A 326 1.12 22.40 29.50
C GLU A 326 2.62 22.72 29.50
N ALA A 327 3.40 22.06 28.64
CA ALA A 327 4.84 22.32 28.52
C ALA A 327 5.14 23.70 27.93
N ILE A 328 4.40 24.15 26.92
CA ILE A 328 4.51 25.51 26.36
C ILE A 328 4.10 26.56 27.41
N ALA A 329 2.98 26.35 28.11
CA ALA A 329 2.46 27.30 29.11
C ALA A 329 3.37 27.44 30.34
N SER A 330 4.13 26.41 30.68
CA SER A 330 5.07 26.41 31.81
C SER A 330 6.49 26.89 31.44
N SER A 331 6.68 27.45 30.24
CA SER A 331 7.95 28.04 29.83
C SER A 331 8.17 29.38 30.52
N GLU A 332 9.31 29.54 31.20
CA GLU A 332 9.71 30.81 31.84
C GLU A 332 10.21 31.87 30.84
N GLU A 333 10.43 31.47 29.58
CA GLU A 333 10.90 32.32 28.48
C GLU A 333 9.76 33.12 27.85
N LYS A 334 9.68 34.42 28.17
CA LYS A 334 8.67 35.36 27.66
C LYS A 334 8.64 35.51 26.12
N ALA A 335 9.64 34.99 25.39
CA ALA A 335 9.71 35.07 23.94
C ALA A 335 9.05 33.87 23.23
N PHE A 336 8.81 32.76 23.94
CA PHE A 336 8.24 31.54 23.36
C PHE A 336 6.74 31.44 23.67
N HIS A 337 5.93 31.99 22.77
CA HIS A 337 4.48 31.94 22.84
C HIS A 337 3.88 31.32 21.57
N ALA A 338 4.18 30.05 21.32
CA ALA A 338 3.38 29.28 20.36
C ALA A 338 1.96 29.11 20.94
N THR A 339 1.05 30.03 20.60
CA THR A 339 -0.34 30.00 21.08
C THR A 339 -1.17 28.94 20.37
N GLU A 340 -0.73 28.51 19.21
CA GLU A 340 -1.40 27.53 18.35
C GLU A 340 -0.36 26.54 17.79
N PHE A 341 -0.76 25.28 17.75
CA PHE A 341 -0.04 24.19 17.09
C PHE A 341 -1.06 23.15 16.60
N MET A 342 -0.65 22.31 15.66
CA MET A 342 -1.40 21.10 15.30
C MET A 342 -0.58 19.86 15.60
N VAL A 343 -1.27 18.76 15.90
CA VAL A 343 -0.68 17.42 16.00
C VAL A 343 -1.08 16.61 14.77
N VAL A 344 -0.10 15.99 14.13
CA VAL A 344 -0.30 15.02 13.04
C VAL A 344 0.13 13.66 13.55
N MET A 345 -0.78 12.70 13.60
CA MET A 345 -0.50 11.37 14.15
C MET A 345 0.29 10.53 13.14
N GLY A 346 1.34 9.85 13.59
CA GLY A 346 2.15 8.97 12.74
C GLY A 346 1.51 7.60 12.48
N PRO A 347 2.15 6.75 11.64
CA PRO A 347 1.61 5.44 11.23
C PRO A 347 1.70 4.35 12.31
N THR A 348 2.39 4.62 13.42
CA THR A 348 2.71 3.60 14.40
C THR A 348 1.61 3.44 15.45
N GLY A 349 1.46 2.23 16.01
CA GLY A 349 0.46 1.95 17.06
C GLY A 349 -0.82 1.30 16.54
N ASP A 350 -1.96 1.60 17.17
CA ASP A 350 -3.26 0.95 16.93
C ASP A 350 -4.23 1.79 16.09
N GLY A 351 -3.78 2.95 15.60
CA GLY A 351 -4.61 3.93 14.87
C GLY A 351 -5.40 4.87 15.78
N VAL A 352 -5.27 4.75 17.11
CA VAL A 352 -5.84 5.67 18.11
C VAL A 352 -4.73 6.32 18.94
N SER A 353 -3.72 5.53 19.26
CA SER A 353 -2.51 5.91 19.96
C SER A 353 -1.30 5.62 19.09
N VAL A 354 -0.29 6.50 19.15
CA VAL A 354 0.91 6.43 18.31
C VAL A 354 2.17 6.58 19.13
N ASN A 355 3.27 5.98 18.69
CA ASN A 355 4.60 6.26 19.24
C ASN A 355 5.39 7.24 18.35
N SER A 356 4.80 7.73 17.26
CA SER A 356 5.40 8.75 16.41
C SER A 356 4.36 9.77 15.98
N PHE A 357 4.72 11.04 15.97
CA PHE A 357 3.81 12.14 15.61
C PHE A 357 4.60 13.39 15.21
N GLU A 358 3.91 14.35 14.59
CA GLU A 358 4.45 15.67 14.30
C GLU A 358 3.71 16.75 15.10
N ILE A 359 4.45 17.74 15.57
CA ILE A 359 3.90 19.00 16.08
C ILE A 359 4.27 20.10 15.11
N ARG A 360 3.27 20.74 14.49
CA ARG A 360 3.48 21.88 13.58
C ARG A 360 3.08 23.16 14.29
N ALA A 361 4.01 24.11 14.40
CA ALA A 361 3.82 25.33 15.19
C ALA A 361 4.31 26.57 14.45
N GLY A 362 3.62 27.68 14.66
CA GLY A 362 3.94 28.99 14.08
C GLY A 362 5.06 29.72 14.80
N THR A 363 6.19 29.05 15.01
CA THR A 363 7.36 29.61 15.69
C THR A 363 8.60 29.47 14.82
N THR A 364 9.53 30.42 14.94
CA THR A 364 10.89 30.34 14.39
C THR A 364 11.90 29.86 15.42
N ASP A 365 11.52 29.80 16.70
CA ASP A 365 12.38 29.34 17.79
C ASP A 365 12.28 27.81 17.93
N GLY A 366 13.13 27.12 17.16
CA GLY A 366 13.22 25.66 17.21
C GLY A 366 13.78 25.13 18.53
N THR A 367 14.62 25.90 19.21
CA THR A 367 15.24 25.47 20.47
C THR A 367 14.17 25.34 21.55
N GLN A 368 13.34 26.37 21.73
CA GLN A 368 12.29 26.35 22.74
C GLN A 368 11.18 25.34 22.42
N LEU A 369 10.82 25.17 21.14
CA LEU A 369 9.88 24.12 20.72
C LEU A 369 10.41 22.73 21.08
N ARG A 370 11.68 22.45 20.81
CA ARG A 370 12.31 21.17 21.16
C ARG A 370 12.34 20.95 22.68
N ILE A 371 12.68 21.97 23.47
CA ILE A 371 12.71 21.87 24.94
C ILE A 371 11.31 21.58 25.49
N ALA A 372 10.28 22.29 25.02
CA ALA A 372 8.91 22.07 25.46
C ALA A 372 8.44 20.64 25.17
N ILE A 373 8.71 20.12 23.96
CA ILE A 373 8.38 18.75 23.59
C ILE A 373 9.17 17.74 24.42
N ALA A 374 10.47 17.96 24.62
CA ALA A 374 11.29 17.07 25.44
C ALA A 374 10.81 17.02 26.89
N LYS A 375 10.37 18.15 27.45
CA LYS A 375 9.75 18.21 28.78
C LYS A 375 8.43 17.43 28.82
N ALA A 376 7.59 17.61 27.81
CA ALA A 376 6.27 16.96 27.70
C ALA A 376 6.36 15.41 27.65
N PHE A 377 7.44 14.87 27.09
CA PHE A 377 7.64 13.42 26.90
C PHE A 377 8.94 12.92 27.51
N SER A 378 9.33 13.50 28.65
CA SER A 378 10.63 13.23 29.29
C SER A 378 10.79 11.78 29.77
N SER A 379 9.69 11.06 30.01
CA SER A 379 9.71 9.63 30.32
C SER A 379 9.90 8.75 29.09
N GLU A 380 9.37 9.16 27.93
CA GLU A 380 9.25 8.33 26.73
C GLU A 380 10.37 8.55 25.70
N LEU A 381 11.08 9.66 25.79
CA LEU A 381 12.22 10.03 24.94
C LEU A 381 13.55 9.63 25.61
N GLU A 382 14.54 9.24 24.80
CA GLU A 382 15.91 9.02 25.31
C GLU A 382 16.66 10.35 25.44
N GLY A 383 16.27 11.36 24.65
CA GLY A 383 16.75 12.73 24.79
C GLY A 383 16.23 13.66 23.69
N VAL A 384 16.65 14.94 23.74
CA VAL A 384 16.23 15.98 22.77
C VAL A 384 16.60 15.66 21.31
N GLY A 385 17.55 14.75 21.07
CA GLY A 385 17.96 14.29 19.75
C GLY A 385 16.89 13.49 19.01
N ASP A 386 15.90 12.96 19.72
CA ASP A 386 14.77 12.21 19.15
C ASP A 386 13.68 13.13 18.53
N ILE A 387 13.91 14.44 18.57
CA ILE A 387 13.03 15.47 18.02
C ILE A 387 13.72 16.13 16.82
N LYS A 388 13.29 15.73 15.61
CA LYS A 388 13.76 16.31 14.36
C LYS A 388 12.94 17.55 14.02
N LEU A 389 13.63 18.68 13.81
CA LEU A 389 12.99 19.93 13.40
C LEU A 389 13.21 20.17 11.91
N THR A 390 12.14 20.57 11.21
CA THR A 390 12.21 21.01 9.82
C THR A 390 11.40 22.30 9.62
N PRO A 391 11.88 23.25 8.80
CA PRO A 391 11.08 24.40 8.39
C PRO A 391 9.83 23.99 7.63
N ALA A 392 8.70 24.65 7.91
CA ALA A 392 7.47 24.58 7.12
C ALA A 392 7.21 25.93 6.46
N ALA A 393 6.97 25.94 5.15
CA ALA A 393 6.56 27.16 4.44
C ALA A 393 5.18 27.67 4.90
N ALA A 394 4.32 26.75 5.33
CA ALA A 394 3.01 27.01 5.90
C ALA A 394 2.74 25.95 6.98
N TRP A 395 2.49 26.40 8.22
CA TRP A 395 2.32 25.48 9.35
C TRP A 395 0.85 25.21 9.68
N LYS A 396 -0.08 26.13 9.41
CA LYS A 396 -1.52 25.94 9.66
C LYS A 396 -2.12 24.99 8.64
N GLY A 397 -3.21 24.31 8.97
CA GLY A 397 -3.84 23.29 8.13
C GLY A 397 -4.71 22.35 8.96
N VAL A 398 -5.11 21.24 8.35
CA VAL A 398 -5.95 20.21 8.97
C VAL A 398 -5.25 18.86 8.89
N SER A 399 -5.19 18.13 10.00
CA SER A 399 -4.72 16.74 9.97
C SER A 399 -5.83 15.83 9.46
N ARG A 400 -5.51 14.94 8.51
CA ARG A 400 -6.46 14.02 7.87
C ARG A 400 -5.88 12.61 7.85
N LEU A 401 -6.76 11.61 7.81
CA LEU A 401 -6.33 10.22 7.62
C LEU A 401 -5.47 10.10 6.36
N ARG A 402 -4.32 9.43 6.48
CA ARG A 402 -3.37 9.30 5.37
C ARG A 402 -3.77 8.16 4.44
N ALA A 403 -3.93 8.45 3.16
CA ALA A 403 -4.01 7.42 2.13
C ALA A 403 -2.66 6.69 1.97
N TYR A 404 -2.68 5.40 1.65
CA TYR A 404 -1.44 4.60 1.61
C TYR A 404 -1.47 3.47 0.56
N GLY A 405 -0.29 2.93 0.24
CA GLY A 405 -0.02 2.15 -0.97
C GLY A 405 -0.99 1.01 -1.22
N SER A 406 -0.96 0.00 -0.35
CA SER A 406 -1.81 -1.19 -0.50
C SER A 406 -3.31 -0.88 -0.64
N MET A 407 -3.83 0.16 0.02
CA MET A 407 -5.24 0.53 -0.09
C MET A 407 -5.52 1.34 -1.34
N THR A 408 -4.63 2.26 -1.72
CA THR A 408 -4.81 3.03 -2.95
C THR A 408 -4.78 2.14 -4.18
N TYR A 409 -3.82 1.22 -4.27
CA TYR A 409 -3.77 0.25 -5.38
C TYR A 409 -4.97 -0.70 -5.33
N SER A 410 -5.44 -1.10 -4.13
CA SER A 410 -6.67 -1.90 -3.98
C SER A 410 -7.91 -1.16 -4.47
N GLY A 411 -8.06 0.12 -4.11
CA GLY A 411 -9.19 0.96 -4.49
C GLY A 411 -9.20 1.26 -5.99
N PHE A 412 -8.04 1.63 -6.56
CA PHE A 412 -7.87 1.80 -8.00
C PHE A 412 -8.31 0.55 -8.77
N LYS A 413 -7.77 -0.62 -8.40
CA LYS A 413 -8.13 -1.90 -9.00
C LYS A 413 -9.62 -2.18 -8.85
N SER A 414 -10.16 -1.98 -7.66
CA SER A 414 -11.57 -2.26 -7.35
C SER A 414 -12.53 -1.38 -8.16
N TYR A 415 -12.19 -0.11 -8.40
CA TYR A 415 -12.97 0.74 -9.30
C TYR A 415 -13.06 0.17 -10.71
N LEU A 416 -11.95 -0.33 -11.27
CA LEU A 416 -11.95 -0.92 -12.62
C LEU A 416 -12.81 -2.19 -12.68
N TYR A 417 -12.68 -3.09 -11.70
CA TYR A 417 -13.52 -4.29 -11.63
C TYR A 417 -15.00 -3.98 -11.35
N ALA A 418 -15.30 -2.86 -10.70
CA ALA A 418 -16.65 -2.35 -10.52
C ALA A 418 -17.17 -1.53 -11.72
N GLY A 419 -16.50 -1.60 -12.89
CA GLY A 419 -16.99 -1.06 -14.15
C GLY A 419 -16.65 0.41 -14.42
N LEU A 420 -15.85 1.07 -13.58
CA LEU A 420 -15.36 2.42 -13.89
C LEU A 420 -14.32 2.36 -15.01
N LYS A 421 -14.36 3.36 -15.88
CA LYS A 421 -13.37 3.54 -16.95
C LYS A 421 -12.08 4.12 -16.40
N VAL A 422 -10.99 3.88 -17.11
CA VAL A 422 -9.65 4.41 -16.77
C VAL A 422 -9.56 5.93 -16.77
N ASP A 423 -10.49 6.62 -17.43
CA ASP A 423 -10.63 8.07 -17.50
C ASP A 423 -11.67 8.63 -16.52
N ASP A 424 -12.31 7.79 -15.68
CA ASP A 424 -13.20 8.28 -14.63
C ASP A 424 -12.40 9.19 -13.67
N PRO A 425 -12.91 10.38 -13.30
CA PRO A 425 -12.16 11.31 -12.46
C PRO A 425 -11.69 10.72 -11.12
N ARG A 426 -12.47 9.80 -10.53
CA ARG A 426 -12.11 9.11 -9.28
C ARG A 426 -10.93 8.16 -9.50
N VAL A 427 -10.90 7.48 -10.65
CA VAL A 427 -9.79 6.60 -11.06
C VAL A 427 -8.54 7.43 -11.35
N LEU A 428 -8.67 8.55 -12.04
CA LEU A 428 -7.56 9.47 -12.31
C LEU A 428 -6.96 10.07 -11.03
N ALA A 429 -7.79 10.38 -10.03
CA ALA A 429 -7.31 10.83 -8.72
C ALA A 429 -6.44 9.76 -8.02
N ALA A 430 -6.84 8.49 -8.11
CA ALA A 430 -6.04 7.38 -7.58
C ALA A 430 -4.75 7.17 -8.39
N LYS A 431 -4.80 7.24 -9.73
CA LYS A 431 -3.59 7.16 -10.59
C LYS A 431 -2.61 8.30 -10.28
N ARG A 432 -3.08 9.51 -10.02
CA ARG A 432 -2.23 10.63 -9.59
C ARG A 432 -1.52 10.32 -8.29
N TRP A 433 -2.25 9.81 -7.29
CA TRP A 433 -1.65 9.38 -6.03
C TRP A 433 -0.60 8.28 -6.27
N MET A 434 -0.90 7.27 -7.10
CA MET A 434 0.06 6.21 -7.45
C MET A 434 1.32 6.77 -8.15
N MET A 435 1.19 7.74 -9.05
CA MET A 435 2.32 8.40 -9.71
C MET A 435 3.21 9.15 -8.71
N ASP A 436 2.61 9.82 -7.73
CA ASP A 436 3.33 10.61 -6.73
C ASP A 436 3.96 9.75 -5.61
N HIS A 437 3.49 8.50 -5.45
CA HIS A 437 3.91 7.57 -4.39
C HIS A 437 4.48 6.25 -4.93
N TYR A 438 4.89 6.20 -6.20
CA TYR A 438 5.38 4.98 -6.83
C TYR A 438 6.68 4.48 -6.18
N THR A 439 6.66 3.26 -5.64
CA THR A 439 7.84 2.58 -5.10
C THR A 439 7.60 1.08 -4.98
N LEU A 440 8.66 0.28 -5.01
CA LEU A 440 8.67 -1.15 -4.65
C LEU A 440 9.68 -1.44 -3.52
N ALA A 441 10.19 -0.40 -2.87
CA ALA A 441 11.09 -0.51 -1.72
C ALA A 441 10.31 -0.67 -0.40
N GLU A 442 9.10 -0.14 -0.35
CA GLU A 442 8.20 -0.14 0.81
C GLU A 442 6.73 -0.17 0.35
N ASN A 443 5.81 -0.39 1.29
CA ASN A 443 4.39 -0.06 1.13
C ASN A 443 4.22 1.45 1.43
N PRO A 444 3.94 2.31 0.43
CA PRO A 444 4.04 3.75 0.62
C PRO A 444 3.13 4.24 1.76
N GLY A 445 3.73 4.92 2.74
CA GLY A 445 3.07 5.39 3.98
C GLY A 445 3.05 4.38 5.13
N MET A 446 3.46 3.13 4.91
CA MET A 446 3.49 2.04 5.89
C MET A 446 4.90 1.47 6.15
N GLY A 447 5.90 1.83 5.34
CA GLY A 447 7.22 1.20 5.42
C GLY A 447 7.16 -0.28 5.01
N THR A 448 7.69 -1.17 5.83
CA THR A 448 7.72 -2.62 5.56
C THR A 448 6.43 -3.36 5.94
N ASP A 449 5.54 -2.72 6.70
CA ASP A 449 4.27 -3.31 7.12
C ASP A 449 3.38 -3.65 5.91
N GLY A 450 3.06 -4.94 5.76
CA GLY A 450 2.22 -5.43 4.65
C GLY A 450 2.87 -5.25 3.28
N PHE A 451 4.20 -5.29 3.20
CA PHE A 451 4.96 -5.12 1.97
C PHE A 451 4.58 -6.13 0.90
N TYR A 452 4.51 -7.42 1.22
CA TYR A 452 4.17 -8.45 0.22
C TYR A 452 2.71 -8.37 -0.22
N TYR A 453 1.80 -8.00 0.69
CA TYR A 453 0.42 -7.68 0.34
C TYR A 453 0.36 -6.48 -0.62
N TYR A 454 1.13 -5.43 -0.37
CA TYR A 454 1.28 -4.31 -1.29
C TYR A 454 1.81 -4.79 -2.65
N VAL A 455 2.86 -5.61 -2.70
CA VAL A 455 3.43 -6.16 -3.94
C VAL A 455 2.39 -6.96 -4.74
N LEU A 456 1.61 -7.82 -4.06
CA LEU A 456 0.50 -8.55 -4.67
C LEU A 456 -0.49 -7.60 -5.36
N ILE A 457 -0.94 -6.59 -4.61
CA ILE A 457 -1.95 -5.66 -5.11
C ILE A 457 -1.36 -4.72 -6.17
N PHE A 458 -0.10 -4.31 -6.06
CA PHE A 458 0.63 -3.51 -7.03
C PHE A 458 0.62 -4.18 -8.41
N GLY A 459 1.02 -5.46 -8.48
CA GLY A 459 1.03 -6.20 -9.74
C GLY A 459 -0.37 -6.34 -10.33
N ARG A 460 -1.36 -6.70 -9.51
CA ARG A 460 -2.77 -6.87 -9.93
C ARG A 460 -3.40 -5.57 -10.41
N ALA A 461 -3.16 -4.47 -9.71
CA ALA A 461 -3.71 -3.16 -10.00
C ALA A 461 -3.12 -2.60 -11.30
N ASN A 462 -1.81 -2.58 -11.46
CA ASN A 462 -1.20 -2.08 -12.70
C ASN A 462 -1.59 -2.92 -13.91
N HIS A 463 -1.68 -4.25 -13.76
CA HIS A 463 -2.20 -5.13 -14.81
C HIS A 463 -3.65 -4.79 -15.18
N ALA A 464 -4.54 -4.58 -14.20
CA ALA A 464 -5.92 -4.15 -14.46
C ALA A 464 -5.99 -2.76 -15.14
N GLY A 465 -5.02 -1.88 -14.87
CA GLY A 465 -4.89 -0.57 -15.52
C GLY A 465 -4.47 -0.63 -16.99
N GLY A 466 -3.90 -1.74 -17.45
CA GLY A 466 -3.58 -2.00 -18.87
C GLY A 466 -2.35 -1.27 -19.43
N GLU A 467 -1.66 -0.46 -18.63
CA GLU A 467 -0.48 0.31 -19.06
C GLU A 467 0.80 -0.30 -18.47
N ALA A 468 1.73 -0.78 -19.30
CA ALA A 468 3.04 -1.27 -18.84
C ALA A 468 3.98 -0.12 -18.40
N ILE A 469 3.86 1.03 -19.07
CA ILE A 469 4.67 2.22 -18.80
C ILE A 469 3.80 3.23 -18.07
N VAL A 470 4.19 3.54 -16.83
CA VAL A 470 3.46 4.47 -15.97
C VAL A 470 4.28 5.74 -15.72
N PRO A 471 3.64 6.91 -15.61
CA PRO A 471 4.32 8.12 -15.18
C PRO A 471 4.62 8.02 -13.68
N VAL A 472 5.81 8.48 -13.28
CA VAL A 472 6.25 8.50 -11.89
C VAL A 472 6.89 9.85 -11.59
N ARG A 473 6.51 10.47 -10.48
CA ARG A 473 7.14 11.70 -10.00
C ARG A 473 8.38 11.38 -9.17
N GLY A 474 9.53 11.87 -9.61
CA GLY A 474 10.78 11.80 -8.87
C GLY A 474 10.81 12.77 -7.69
N SER A 475 11.81 12.61 -6.82
CA SER A 475 12.06 13.54 -5.70
C SER A 475 12.46 14.95 -6.18
N ASP A 476 12.92 15.08 -7.42
CA ASP A 476 13.19 16.33 -8.14
C ASP A 476 11.89 17.03 -8.62
N GLY A 477 10.74 16.37 -8.48
CA GLY A 477 9.44 16.84 -8.96
C GLY A 477 9.18 16.55 -10.44
N GLU A 478 10.16 16.03 -11.18
CA GLU A 478 10.01 15.68 -12.59
C GLU A 478 9.19 14.40 -12.76
N VAL A 479 8.34 14.36 -13.78
CA VAL A 479 7.56 13.17 -14.13
C VAL A 479 8.30 12.40 -15.21
N LYS A 480 8.66 11.15 -14.91
CA LYS A 480 9.45 10.27 -15.80
C LYS A 480 8.69 8.97 -16.05
N PRO A 481 8.77 8.39 -17.26
CA PRO A 481 8.16 7.09 -17.55
C PRO A 481 8.92 5.96 -16.84
N ARG A 482 8.19 4.96 -16.34
CA ARG A 482 8.73 3.74 -15.72
C ARG A 482 7.98 2.51 -16.20
N ASN A 483 8.71 1.45 -16.57
CA ASN A 483 8.15 0.13 -16.79
C ASN A 483 7.96 -0.58 -15.43
N TRP A 484 6.71 -0.66 -14.95
CA TRP A 484 6.44 -1.28 -13.65
C TRP A 484 6.65 -2.79 -13.64
N GLN A 485 6.51 -3.45 -14.79
CA GLN A 485 6.71 -4.89 -14.91
C GLN A 485 8.17 -5.23 -14.66
N ARG A 486 9.08 -4.47 -15.29
CA ARG A 486 10.54 -4.58 -15.09
C ARG A 486 10.93 -4.33 -13.64
N ASP A 487 10.41 -3.25 -13.06
CA ASP A 487 10.70 -2.89 -11.68
C ASP A 487 10.28 -3.99 -10.69
N LEU A 488 9.11 -4.57 -10.91
CA LEU A 488 8.60 -5.67 -10.10
C LEU A 488 9.44 -6.95 -10.26
N ILE A 489 9.79 -7.33 -11.49
CA ILE A 489 10.66 -8.50 -11.75
C ILE A 489 12.01 -8.33 -11.04
N ASN A 490 12.64 -7.16 -11.18
CA ASN A 490 13.93 -6.86 -10.54
C ASN A 490 13.81 -6.94 -9.01
N ARG A 491 12.78 -6.33 -8.43
CA ARG A 491 12.58 -6.36 -6.99
C ARG A 491 12.35 -7.77 -6.46
N LEU A 492 11.56 -8.59 -7.16
CA LEU A 492 11.33 -9.98 -6.77
C LEU A 492 12.60 -10.83 -6.91
N ALA A 493 13.44 -10.57 -7.92
CA ALA A 493 14.73 -11.25 -8.06
C ALA A 493 15.66 -11.01 -6.86
N GLU A 494 15.69 -9.80 -6.30
CA GLU A 494 16.48 -9.46 -5.11
C GLU A 494 16.00 -10.19 -3.84
N LEU A 495 14.69 -10.38 -3.73
CA LEU A 495 14.02 -10.93 -2.56
C LEU A 495 13.95 -12.47 -2.56
N GLN A 496 14.03 -13.10 -3.74
CA GLN A 496 13.96 -14.55 -3.85
C GLN A 496 15.17 -15.22 -3.16
N ALA A 497 14.89 -16.22 -2.33
CA ALA A 497 15.89 -17.06 -1.67
C ALA A 497 16.34 -18.22 -2.59
N GLU A 498 17.43 -18.89 -2.22
CA GLU A 498 17.99 -19.97 -3.03
C GLU A 498 17.05 -21.18 -3.16
N ASP A 499 16.23 -21.45 -2.13
CA ASP A 499 15.24 -22.53 -2.11
C ASP A 499 13.97 -22.23 -2.93
N GLY A 500 13.87 -21.03 -3.52
CA GLY A 500 12.75 -20.55 -4.32
C GLY A 500 11.68 -19.81 -3.54
N SER A 501 11.74 -19.79 -2.21
CA SER A 501 10.89 -18.93 -1.38
C SER A 501 11.31 -17.46 -1.46
N PHE A 502 10.60 -16.57 -0.74
CA PHE A 502 10.94 -15.15 -0.65
C PHE A 502 11.26 -14.76 0.79
N LYS A 503 12.30 -13.94 0.97
CA LYS A 503 12.77 -13.50 2.29
C LYS A 503 11.72 -12.62 2.98
N ALA A 504 11.41 -12.91 4.24
CA ALA A 504 10.55 -12.02 5.04
C ALA A 504 11.19 -10.62 5.16
N VAL A 505 10.36 -9.59 4.95
CA VAL A 505 10.77 -8.19 5.12
C VAL A 505 10.26 -7.64 6.46
N ASP A 506 9.10 -8.14 6.90
CA ASP A 506 8.43 -7.84 8.16
C ASP A 506 7.64 -9.09 8.63
N ASP A 507 7.11 -9.10 9.85
CA ASP A 507 6.25 -10.17 10.38
C ASP A 507 4.77 -9.78 10.49
N ARG A 508 4.45 -8.49 10.39
CA ARG A 508 3.08 -8.00 10.49
C ARG A 508 2.18 -8.66 9.45
N TRP A 509 0.99 -9.07 9.90
CA TRP A 509 -0.02 -9.77 9.07
C TRP A 509 0.48 -11.07 8.41
N MET A 510 1.33 -11.82 9.13
CA MET A 510 1.87 -13.13 8.71
C MET A 510 2.85 -13.06 7.54
N GLU A 511 3.46 -11.90 7.25
CA GLU A 511 4.46 -11.78 6.17
C GLU A 511 5.82 -12.43 6.50
N ASN A 512 5.93 -13.09 7.66
CA ASN A 512 6.99 -14.04 7.97
C ASN A 512 6.68 -15.49 7.55
N ASP A 513 5.48 -15.78 7.03
CA ASP A 513 5.12 -17.09 6.49
C ASP A 513 5.65 -17.23 5.05
N PRO A 514 6.65 -18.09 4.79
CA PRO A 514 7.27 -18.19 3.48
C PRO A 514 6.31 -18.73 2.40
N VAL A 515 5.30 -19.52 2.76
CA VAL A 515 4.30 -19.98 1.78
C VAL A 515 3.41 -18.82 1.34
N LEU A 516 3.01 -17.96 2.27
CA LEU A 516 2.16 -16.81 1.99
C LEU A 516 2.87 -15.80 1.08
N VAL A 517 4.08 -15.37 1.46
CA VAL A 517 4.82 -14.35 0.69
C VAL A 517 5.31 -14.88 -0.65
N THR A 518 5.60 -16.17 -0.76
CA THR A 518 5.93 -16.81 -2.06
C THR A 518 4.70 -16.84 -2.96
N SER A 519 3.52 -17.13 -2.43
CA SER A 519 2.27 -17.10 -3.19
C SER A 519 1.93 -15.68 -3.67
N TYR A 520 2.08 -14.67 -2.80
CA TYR A 520 1.90 -13.26 -3.17
C TYR A 520 2.85 -12.82 -4.28
N SER A 521 4.14 -13.14 -4.14
CA SER A 521 5.17 -12.82 -5.12
C SER A 521 4.92 -13.50 -6.47
N LEU A 522 4.53 -14.78 -6.47
CA LEU A 522 4.23 -15.51 -7.71
C LEU A 522 3.04 -14.88 -8.44
N ILE A 523 1.94 -14.57 -7.76
CA ILE A 523 0.79 -13.92 -8.40
C ILE A 523 1.17 -12.54 -8.97
N ALA A 524 1.91 -11.74 -8.20
CA ALA A 524 2.37 -10.42 -8.64
C ALA A 524 3.24 -10.52 -9.91
N LEU A 525 4.20 -11.45 -9.92
CA LEU A 525 5.09 -11.72 -11.05
C LEU A 525 4.29 -12.16 -12.29
N GLN A 526 3.30 -13.04 -12.11
CA GLN A 526 2.47 -13.52 -13.21
C GLN A 526 1.67 -12.39 -13.87
N HIS A 527 1.21 -11.41 -13.09
CA HIS A 527 0.58 -10.21 -13.65
C HIS A 527 1.56 -9.30 -14.39
N ALA A 528 2.84 -9.30 -14.00
CA ALA A 528 3.88 -8.51 -14.67
C ALA A 528 4.23 -9.06 -16.07
N VAL A 529 4.15 -10.37 -16.28
CA VAL A 529 4.58 -11.01 -17.54
C VAL A 529 3.44 -11.35 -18.50
N ARG A 530 2.20 -11.37 -18.00
CA ARG A 530 1.01 -11.64 -18.83
C ARG A 530 0.54 -10.37 -19.53
N LYS A 531 0.09 -10.55 -20.78
CA LYS A 531 -0.56 -9.51 -21.58
C LYS A 531 -2.04 -9.38 -21.24
#